data_AF-A0A4U2PUF4-F1
#
_entry.id   AF-A0A4U2PUF4-F1
#
_cell.length_a   1.000
_cell.length_b   1.000
_cell.length_c   1.000
_cell.angle_alpha   90.00
_cell.angle_beta   90.00
_cell.angle_gamma   90.00
#
_symmetry.space_group_name_H-M   'P 1'
#
loop_
_entity.id
_entity.type
_entity.pdbx_description
1 polymer ?
#
loop_
_entity_poly.entity_id
_entity_poly.type
_entity_poly.pdbx_seq_one_letter_code
_entity_poly.pdbx_strand_id
1 'polypeptide(L)'
;MSKFTEIPDKLVRQLAKIKEIKGIRGKEIEEIEQEIIKAGHESDLEYLNDQLAFTGKISGLIIEKPIDAFPEDASNAANFITRLKENKLIPNDVSKQKNWFVEYNDEIKICGIKIEEESVFISTVEKKISTYQTGWNKRSPNEYAYFASLVFHFTNQLIEYRCPVTSVNKYKKFALNILGLNEKVECARLTKLTPADARKVKENLKGSYTSEQISIPFSVGSITFTRGKSSVDLDIDPLMVIMKQALNDVNVPTDDKLDVVCKLDDFIDQRTKVELPFSFEINLKSGGLKFKSGTITQGTIDHVVEAIIKVAFLDKQQDLAATI
;
A
#
# COMPACT_ATOMS: atom_id res chain seq x y z
N MET A 1 23.29 9.54 15.64
CA MET A 1 22.31 9.06 14.66
C MET A 1 21.43 8.05 15.37
N SER A 2 20.12 8.25 15.36
CA SER A 2 19.15 7.29 15.91
C SER A 2 19.29 5.90 15.25
N LYS A 3 19.06 4.83 16.03
CA LYS A 3 18.99 3.44 15.56
C LYS A 3 17.69 3.18 14.76
N PHE A 4 16.66 4.00 14.95
CA PHE A 4 15.29 3.77 14.48
C PHE A 4 14.82 4.84 13.48
N THR A 5 15.61 5.05 12.42
CA THR A 5 15.42 6.15 11.46
C THR A 5 14.12 6.08 10.65
N GLU A 6 13.48 4.92 10.57
CA GLU A 6 12.24 4.75 9.81
C GLU A 6 10.99 5.19 10.58
N ILE A 7 11.08 5.39 11.90
CA ILE A 7 9.93 5.73 12.75
C ILE A 7 9.73 7.25 12.79
N PRO A 8 8.58 7.79 12.35
CA PRO A 8 8.28 9.20 12.52
C PRO A 8 8.20 9.61 13.99
N ASP A 9 8.71 10.79 14.30
CA ASP A 9 8.71 11.42 15.63
C ASP A 9 7.38 11.31 16.38
N LYS A 10 6.27 11.50 15.67
CA LYS A 10 4.92 11.43 16.23
C LYS A 10 4.65 10.04 16.83
N LEU A 11 5.08 8.97 16.16
CA LEU A 11 4.87 7.60 16.61
C LEU A 11 5.78 7.25 17.79
N VAL A 12 7.04 7.70 17.78
CA VAL A 12 7.95 7.53 18.94
C VAL A 12 7.33 8.18 20.18
N ARG A 13 6.83 9.41 20.05
CA ARG A 13 6.18 10.13 21.17
C ARG A 13 4.87 9.45 21.60
N GLN A 14 4.11 8.87 20.68
CA GLN A 14 2.89 8.15 21.01
C GLN A 14 3.19 6.85 21.76
N LEU A 15 4.18 6.07 21.30
CA LEU A 15 4.67 4.89 21.99
C LEU A 15 5.13 5.25 23.42
N ALA A 16 5.93 6.31 23.56
CA ALA A 16 6.40 6.78 24.87
C ALA A 16 5.24 7.08 25.84
N LYS A 17 4.15 7.68 25.34
CA LYS A 17 2.94 7.94 26.15
C LYS A 17 2.24 6.65 26.55
N ILE A 18 2.08 5.71 25.63
CA ILE A 18 1.45 4.40 25.86
C ILE A 18 2.24 3.60 26.91
N LYS A 19 3.57 3.71 26.88
CA LYS A 19 4.48 3.08 27.85
C LYS A 19 4.72 3.93 29.10
N GLU A 20 3.94 4.98 29.31
CA GLU A 20 3.96 5.83 30.50
C GLU A 20 5.32 6.49 30.80
N ILE A 21 6.15 6.73 29.78
CA ILE A 21 7.44 7.43 29.92
C ILE A 21 7.19 8.90 30.27
N LYS A 22 7.69 9.33 31.43
CA LYS A 22 7.48 10.68 31.96
C LYS A 22 8.49 11.68 31.39
N GLY A 23 8.12 12.96 31.37
CA GLY A 23 9.05 14.04 31.04
C GLY A 23 9.48 14.10 29.57
N ILE A 24 8.68 13.58 28.63
CA ILE A 24 9.02 13.55 27.18
C ILE A 24 8.83 14.90 26.46
N ARG A 25 8.17 15.88 27.09
CA ARG A 25 7.86 17.16 26.47
C ARG A 25 9.14 17.99 26.33
N GLY A 26 9.43 18.45 25.11
CA GLY A 26 10.63 19.26 24.82
C GLY A 26 11.92 18.46 24.65
N LYS A 27 11.90 17.14 24.87
CA LYS A 27 13.03 16.26 24.58
C LYS A 27 13.15 15.96 23.09
N GLU A 28 14.38 15.80 22.64
CA GLU A 28 14.73 15.27 21.32
C GLU A 28 14.27 13.81 21.18
N ILE A 29 14.05 13.37 19.94
CA ILE A 29 13.53 12.02 19.67
C ILE A 29 14.52 10.94 20.12
N GLU A 30 15.81 11.15 19.90
CA GLU A 30 16.83 10.18 20.31
C GLU A 30 16.86 10.00 21.83
N GLU A 31 16.64 11.07 22.61
CA GLU A 31 16.51 10.96 24.06
C GLU A 31 15.29 10.16 24.46
N ILE A 32 14.16 10.36 23.78
CA ILE A 32 12.92 9.63 24.06
C ILE A 32 13.10 8.15 23.73
N GLU A 33 13.74 7.81 22.61
CA GLU A 33 14.09 6.43 22.26
C GLU A 33 14.95 5.77 23.35
N GLN A 34 15.97 6.46 23.85
CA GLN A 34 16.81 5.92 24.93
C GLN A 34 16.03 5.68 26.22
N GLU A 35 15.08 6.56 26.57
CA GLU A 35 14.22 6.34 27.75
C GLU A 35 13.26 5.15 27.54
N ILE A 36 12.74 4.96 26.32
CA ILE A 36 11.93 3.77 25.97
C ILE A 36 12.79 2.48 26.06
N ILE A 37 14.03 2.52 25.59
CA ILE A 37 14.99 1.39 25.70
C ILE A 37 15.28 1.08 27.16
N LYS A 38 15.61 2.09 27.97
CA LYS A 38 15.87 1.93 29.42
C LYS A 38 14.67 1.34 30.16
N ALA A 39 13.45 1.64 29.71
CA ALA A 39 12.22 1.06 30.24
C ALA A 39 11.95 -0.39 29.77
N GLY A 40 12.83 -0.98 28.95
CA GLY A 40 12.72 -2.36 28.47
C GLY A 40 11.84 -2.54 27.23
N HIS A 41 11.55 -1.47 26.50
CA HIS A 41 10.65 -1.49 25.34
C HIS A 41 11.37 -1.38 23.99
N GLU A 42 12.65 -1.77 23.93
CA GLU A 42 13.44 -1.76 22.68
C GLU A 42 12.77 -2.58 21.56
N SER A 43 12.22 -3.76 21.89
CA SER A 43 11.58 -4.63 20.90
C SER A 43 10.37 -3.99 20.21
N ASP A 44 9.69 -3.03 20.86
CA ASP A 44 8.56 -2.31 20.27
C ASP A 44 9.04 -1.25 19.27
N LEU A 45 10.19 -0.61 19.54
CA LEU A 45 10.85 0.27 18.57
C LEU A 45 11.36 -0.52 17.37
N GLU A 46 12.02 -1.66 17.60
CA GLU A 46 12.46 -2.55 16.52
C GLU A 46 11.29 -2.99 15.63
N TYR A 47 10.16 -3.36 16.26
CA TYR A 47 8.95 -3.69 15.53
C TYR A 47 8.41 -2.53 14.70
N LEU A 48 8.26 -1.32 15.27
CA LEU A 48 7.73 -0.18 14.50
C LEU A 48 8.66 0.21 13.35
N ASN A 49 9.97 0.15 13.57
CA ASN A 49 10.96 0.40 12.53
C ASN A 49 10.80 -0.62 11.38
N ASP A 50 10.59 -1.89 11.72
CA ASP A 50 10.37 -2.96 10.75
C ASP A 50 9.05 -2.82 9.98
N GLN A 51 8.01 -2.35 10.65
CA GLN A 51 6.71 -2.07 10.05
C GLN A 51 6.75 -0.90 9.06
N LEU A 52 7.80 -0.08 9.05
CA LEU A 52 7.90 1.11 8.21
C LEU A 52 8.96 0.99 7.12
N ALA A 53 9.93 0.08 7.28
CA ALA A 53 11.03 -0.12 6.34
C ALA A 53 10.59 -0.42 4.89
N PHE A 54 9.45 -1.09 4.70
CA PHE A 54 8.94 -1.50 3.37
C PHE A 54 7.69 -0.76 2.92
N THR A 55 7.25 0.24 3.68
CA THR A 55 6.05 1.02 3.37
C THR A 55 6.37 2.34 2.70
N GLY A 56 7.50 2.97 3.03
CA GLY A 56 8.00 4.19 2.38
C GLY A 56 6.92 5.24 2.10
N LYS A 57 7.11 6.04 1.04
CA LYS A 57 6.02 6.87 0.47
C LYS A 57 5.18 6.03 -0.49
N ILE A 58 4.47 5.02 0.01
CA ILE A 58 3.53 4.26 -0.82
C ILE A 58 2.49 5.22 -1.40
N SER A 59 2.51 5.36 -2.72
CA SER A 59 1.64 6.28 -3.47
C SER A 59 0.59 5.55 -4.28
N GLY A 60 0.73 4.23 -4.43
CA GLY A 60 -0.24 3.35 -5.06
C GLY A 60 -0.03 1.90 -4.64
N LEU A 61 -1.10 1.11 -4.75
CA LEU A 61 -1.10 -0.34 -4.53
C LEU A 61 -1.98 -0.99 -5.62
N ILE A 62 -1.43 -2.00 -6.28
CA ILE A 62 -2.15 -2.91 -7.19
C ILE A 62 -1.80 -4.34 -6.79
N ILE A 63 -2.79 -5.23 -6.76
CA ILE A 63 -2.60 -6.66 -6.49
C ILE A 63 -3.05 -7.41 -7.73
N GLU A 64 -2.16 -8.22 -8.30
CA GLU A 64 -2.49 -9.08 -9.42
C GLU A 64 -2.20 -10.55 -9.10
N LYS A 65 -3.04 -11.42 -9.67
CA LYS A 65 -2.86 -12.86 -9.69
C LYS A 65 -2.54 -13.30 -11.12
N PRO A 66 -1.33 -13.80 -11.42
CA PRO A 66 -1.08 -14.46 -12.69
C PRO A 66 -2.05 -15.64 -12.87
N ILE A 67 -2.54 -15.83 -14.10
CA ILE A 67 -3.38 -16.99 -14.42
C ILE A 67 -2.55 -18.28 -14.32
N ASP A 68 -1.32 -18.22 -14.83
CA ASP A 68 -0.36 -19.31 -14.70
C ASP A 68 0.19 -19.38 -13.28
N ALA A 69 0.47 -20.60 -12.82
CA ALA A 69 1.12 -20.81 -11.54
C ALA A 69 2.56 -20.25 -11.54
N PHE A 70 3.05 -19.86 -10.37
CA PHE A 70 4.47 -19.58 -10.19
C PHE A 70 5.28 -20.83 -10.56
N PRO A 71 6.40 -20.68 -11.31
CA PRO A 71 7.16 -21.82 -11.81
C PRO A 71 7.82 -22.59 -10.65
N GLU A 72 8.21 -23.85 -10.87
CA GLU A 72 8.74 -24.73 -9.81
C GLU A 72 9.97 -24.14 -9.10
N ASP A 73 10.84 -23.48 -9.86
CA ASP A 73 12.04 -22.79 -9.38
C ASP A 73 11.76 -21.44 -8.68
N ALA A 74 10.49 -21.04 -8.62
CA ALA A 74 9.97 -19.94 -7.82
C ALA A 74 8.62 -20.30 -7.16
N SER A 75 8.40 -21.56 -6.79
CA SER A 75 7.10 -22.01 -6.28
C SER A 75 6.85 -21.63 -4.82
N ASN A 76 7.93 -21.31 -4.09
CA ASN A 76 7.92 -20.88 -2.71
C ASN A 76 9.01 -19.83 -2.45
N ALA A 77 8.98 -19.21 -1.28
CA ALA A 77 9.92 -18.15 -0.91
C ALA A 77 11.39 -18.60 -1.00
N ALA A 78 11.73 -19.80 -0.55
CA ALA A 78 13.11 -20.30 -0.55
C ALA A 78 13.64 -20.54 -1.97
N ASN A 79 12.83 -21.15 -2.84
CA ASN A 79 13.17 -21.37 -4.25
C ASN A 79 13.36 -20.04 -4.97
N PHE A 80 12.44 -19.10 -4.76
CA PHE A 80 12.53 -17.77 -5.37
C PHE A 80 13.80 -17.02 -4.95
N ILE A 81 14.17 -17.05 -3.68
CA ILE A 81 15.42 -16.42 -3.20
C ILE A 81 16.65 -17.10 -3.82
N THR A 82 16.65 -18.43 -3.93
CA THR A 82 17.72 -19.19 -4.59
C THR A 82 17.88 -18.74 -6.05
N ARG A 83 16.77 -18.65 -6.78
CA ARG A 83 16.73 -18.14 -8.15
C ARG A 83 17.29 -16.73 -8.28
N LEU A 84 16.92 -15.81 -7.38
CA LEU A 84 17.43 -14.43 -7.40
C LEU A 84 18.97 -14.39 -7.24
N LYS A 85 19.53 -15.27 -6.39
CA LYS A 85 20.99 -15.40 -6.19
C LYS A 85 21.69 -16.00 -7.41
N GLU A 86 21.14 -17.09 -7.96
CA GLU A 86 21.70 -17.76 -9.14
C GLU A 86 21.74 -16.83 -10.36
N ASN A 87 20.70 -16.01 -10.52
CA ASN A 87 20.63 -14.98 -11.56
C ASN A 87 21.43 -13.70 -11.23
N LYS A 88 22.16 -13.68 -10.10
CA LYS A 88 22.99 -12.55 -9.63
C LYS A 88 22.20 -11.23 -9.50
N LEU A 89 20.90 -11.33 -9.24
CA LEU A 89 20.04 -10.16 -9.00
C LEU A 89 20.20 -9.64 -7.56
N ILE A 90 20.64 -10.50 -6.64
CA ILE A 90 20.97 -10.15 -5.26
C ILE A 90 22.28 -10.80 -4.82
N PRO A 91 23.01 -10.20 -3.86
CA PRO A 91 24.17 -10.83 -3.23
C PRO A 91 23.83 -12.16 -2.50
N ASN A 92 24.83 -13.00 -2.29
CA ASN A 92 24.62 -14.32 -1.65
C ASN A 92 24.29 -14.21 -0.15
N ASP A 93 24.70 -13.13 0.50
CA ASP A 93 24.69 -12.88 1.94
C ASP A 93 23.55 -11.95 2.42
N VAL A 94 22.74 -11.39 1.51
CA VAL A 94 21.71 -10.39 1.85
C VAL A 94 20.34 -10.95 2.24
N SER A 95 20.19 -12.24 2.55
CA SER A 95 18.88 -12.84 2.88
C SER A 95 18.17 -12.23 4.10
N LYS A 96 18.79 -11.29 4.82
CA LYS A 96 18.22 -10.54 5.94
C LYS A 96 18.48 -9.02 5.89
N GLN A 97 19.08 -8.50 4.82
CA GLN A 97 19.41 -7.08 4.74
C GLN A 97 18.23 -6.28 4.18
N LYS A 98 17.70 -5.36 5.00
CA LYS A 98 16.51 -4.57 4.69
C LYS A 98 16.79 -3.46 3.68
N ASN A 99 18.02 -2.92 3.68
CA ASN A 99 18.51 -1.95 2.71
C ASN A 99 20.02 -2.18 2.52
N TRP A 100 20.48 -2.46 1.30
CA TRP A 100 21.89 -2.43 0.96
C TRP A 100 22.15 -1.40 -0.15
N PHE A 101 23.37 -0.88 -0.18
CA PHE A 101 23.73 0.17 -1.12
C PHE A 101 23.86 -0.40 -2.54
N VAL A 102 23.06 0.15 -3.46
CA VAL A 102 23.13 -0.16 -4.90
C VAL A 102 23.13 1.16 -5.66
N GLU A 103 24.06 1.30 -6.61
CA GLU A 103 24.07 2.45 -7.51
C GLU A 103 22.84 2.39 -8.43
N TYR A 104 21.99 3.42 -8.35
CA TYR A 104 20.78 3.51 -9.15
C TYR A 104 21.09 4.04 -10.56
N ASN A 105 20.48 3.44 -11.56
CA ASN A 105 20.55 3.84 -12.96
C ASN A 105 19.14 3.76 -13.59
N ASP A 106 19.03 3.86 -14.91
CA ASP A 106 17.72 3.79 -15.58
C ASP A 106 17.04 2.40 -15.51
N GLU A 107 17.73 1.38 -14.98
CA GLU A 107 17.20 0.04 -14.76
C GLU A 107 16.69 -0.13 -13.33
N ILE A 108 15.69 -1.01 -13.17
CA ILE A 108 15.19 -1.39 -11.85
C ILE A 108 16.18 -2.39 -11.24
N LYS A 109 16.70 -2.08 -10.04
CA LYS A 109 17.56 -2.97 -9.26
C LYS A 109 16.94 -3.29 -7.92
N ILE A 110 17.24 -4.47 -7.37
CA ILE A 110 16.84 -4.86 -6.02
C ILE A 110 17.84 -4.28 -5.02
N CYS A 111 17.33 -3.61 -3.99
CA CYS A 111 18.14 -2.98 -2.94
C CYS A 111 17.74 -3.39 -1.52
N GLY A 112 16.76 -4.27 -1.36
CA GLY A 112 16.33 -4.76 -0.06
C GLY A 112 15.45 -5.99 -0.19
N ILE A 113 15.61 -6.95 0.72
CA ILE A 113 14.75 -8.13 0.81
C ILE A 113 14.34 -8.37 2.27
N LYS A 114 13.07 -8.69 2.48
CA LYS A 114 12.55 -9.25 3.72
C LYS A 114 11.69 -10.46 3.40
N ILE A 115 11.89 -11.53 4.16
CA ILE A 115 11.05 -12.73 4.10
C ILE A 115 10.18 -12.71 5.36
N GLU A 116 8.88 -12.86 5.20
CA GLU A 116 7.92 -12.94 6.29
C GLU A 116 6.93 -14.04 5.93
N GLU A 117 7.03 -15.16 6.64
CA GLU A 117 6.27 -16.38 6.33
C GLU A 117 6.44 -16.81 4.86
N GLU A 118 5.33 -16.98 4.14
CA GLU A 118 5.26 -17.34 2.72
C GLU A 118 5.20 -16.09 1.80
N SER A 119 5.72 -14.95 2.27
CA SER A 119 5.79 -13.72 1.49
C SER A 119 7.22 -13.20 1.39
N VAL A 120 7.61 -12.75 0.20
CA VAL A 120 8.90 -12.11 -0.06
C VAL A 120 8.68 -10.66 -0.47
N PHE A 121 9.20 -9.75 0.34
CA PHE A 121 9.20 -8.32 0.13
C PHE A 121 10.50 -7.91 -0.55
N ILE A 122 10.39 -7.19 -1.65
CA ILE A 122 11.51 -6.69 -2.45
C ILE A 122 11.41 -5.17 -2.54
N SER A 123 12.40 -4.48 -1.98
CA SER A 123 12.64 -3.07 -2.23
C SER A 123 13.46 -2.92 -3.51
N THR A 124 13.02 -2.04 -4.38
CA THR A 124 13.68 -1.73 -5.65
C THR A 124 14.10 -0.28 -5.70
N VAL A 125 15.13 0.01 -6.48
CA VAL A 125 15.62 1.36 -6.76
C VAL A 125 15.84 1.55 -8.26
N GLU A 126 15.50 2.73 -8.75
CA GLU A 126 15.78 3.19 -10.11
C GLU A 126 16.05 4.70 -10.12
N LYS A 127 16.68 5.20 -11.19
CA LYS A 127 16.84 6.62 -11.45
C LYS A 127 15.53 7.19 -12.00
N LYS A 128 15.08 8.31 -11.45
CA LYS A 128 14.06 9.14 -12.08
C LYS A 128 14.56 10.56 -12.26
N ILE A 129 14.09 11.19 -13.33
CA ILE A 129 14.35 12.59 -13.63
C ILE A 129 13.07 13.36 -13.33
N SER A 130 13.17 14.33 -12.43
CA SER A 130 12.15 15.37 -12.27
C SER A 130 12.64 16.66 -12.91
N THR A 131 11.74 17.56 -13.28
CA THR A 131 12.13 18.91 -13.69
C THR A 131 11.61 19.91 -12.67
N TYR A 132 12.47 20.79 -12.19
CA TYR A 132 12.07 21.89 -11.32
C TYR A 132 12.30 23.22 -12.02
N GLN A 133 11.45 24.20 -11.70
CA GLN A 133 11.52 25.52 -12.30
C GLN A 133 12.65 26.32 -11.63
N THR A 134 13.68 26.66 -12.39
CA THR A 134 14.85 27.44 -11.94
C THR A 134 14.78 28.91 -12.32
N GLY A 135 13.66 29.33 -12.91
CA GLY A 135 13.36 30.72 -13.28
C GLY A 135 12.09 30.80 -14.12
N TRP A 136 11.72 32.00 -14.57
CA TRP A 136 10.45 32.24 -15.29
C TRP A 136 10.21 31.29 -16.47
N ASN A 137 11.24 30.94 -17.24
CA ASN A 137 11.15 30.04 -18.40
C ASN A 137 12.20 28.90 -18.40
N LYS A 138 12.86 28.63 -17.27
CA LYS A 138 13.91 27.61 -17.21
C LYS A 138 13.46 26.43 -16.35
N ARG A 139 13.58 25.24 -16.90
CA ARG A 139 13.43 23.96 -16.19
C ARG A 139 14.77 23.26 -16.21
N SER A 140 15.23 22.83 -15.05
CA SER A 140 16.45 22.03 -14.92
C SER A 140 16.07 20.60 -14.53
N PRO A 141 16.70 19.56 -15.13
CA PRO A 141 16.51 18.19 -14.69
C PRO A 141 17.17 17.99 -13.32
N ASN A 142 16.51 17.25 -12.46
CA ASN A 142 17.02 16.77 -11.19
C ASN A 142 16.83 15.26 -11.12
N GLU A 143 17.95 14.55 -11.04
CA GLU A 143 17.97 13.10 -10.91
C GLU A 143 17.81 12.71 -9.43
N TYR A 144 17.03 11.67 -9.16
CA TYR A 144 16.86 11.16 -7.82
C TYR A 144 16.62 9.65 -7.83
N ALA A 145 16.99 8.99 -6.73
CA ALA A 145 16.64 7.59 -6.49
C ALA A 145 15.14 7.48 -6.21
N TYR A 146 14.44 6.71 -7.04
CA TYR A 146 13.05 6.35 -6.85
C TYR A 146 12.97 4.93 -6.34
N PHE A 147 12.27 4.76 -5.21
CA PHE A 147 12.08 3.46 -4.58
C PHE A 147 10.64 2.97 -4.79
N ALA A 148 10.50 1.68 -5.06
CA ALA A 148 9.22 0.99 -5.08
C ALA A 148 9.35 -0.38 -4.41
N SER A 149 8.25 -0.87 -3.85
CA SER A 149 8.22 -2.18 -3.19
C SER A 149 7.34 -3.16 -3.98
N LEU A 150 7.80 -4.40 -4.06
CA LEU A 150 7.10 -5.53 -4.65
C LEU A 150 6.95 -6.60 -3.59
N VAL A 151 5.79 -7.24 -3.51
CA VAL A 151 5.56 -8.35 -2.58
C VAL A 151 5.05 -9.55 -3.35
N PHE A 152 5.69 -10.70 -3.12
CA PHE A 152 5.31 -11.97 -3.72
C PHE A 152 4.73 -12.86 -2.63
N HIS A 153 3.43 -13.18 -2.72
CA HIS A 153 2.76 -14.08 -1.79
C HIS A 153 2.66 -15.46 -2.41
N PHE A 154 3.38 -16.44 -1.86
CA PHE A 154 3.45 -17.78 -2.43
C PHE A 154 2.21 -18.62 -2.10
N THR A 155 1.57 -18.41 -0.94
CA THR A 155 0.35 -19.13 -0.55
C THR A 155 -0.78 -19.00 -1.57
N ASN A 156 -1.06 -17.77 -2.04
CA ASN A 156 -2.13 -17.49 -3.01
C ASN A 156 -1.59 -17.21 -4.42
N GLN A 157 -0.27 -17.22 -4.60
CA GLN A 157 0.45 -16.86 -5.83
C GLN A 157 -0.01 -15.50 -6.37
N LEU A 158 0.23 -14.46 -5.56
CA LEU A 158 -0.16 -13.08 -5.83
C LEU A 158 1.06 -12.18 -5.84
N ILE A 159 0.95 -11.07 -6.58
CA ILE A 159 2.00 -10.05 -6.64
C ILE A 159 1.38 -8.70 -6.26
N GLU A 160 1.95 -8.05 -5.25
CA GLU A 160 1.67 -6.67 -4.93
C GLU A 160 2.67 -5.74 -5.62
N TYR A 161 2.14 -4.69 -6.24
CA TYR A 161 2.88 -3.59 -6.82
C TYR A 161 2.63 -2.32 -6.02
N ARG A 162 3.59 -1.93 -5.18
CA ARG A 162 3.48 -0.73 -4.33
C ARG A 162 4.09 0.47 -5.03
N CYS A 163 3.46 0.87 -6.13
CA CYS A 163 3.88 1.98 -6.97
C CYS A 163 2.66 2.70 -7.58
N PRO A 164 2.84 3.93 -8.11
CA PRO A 164 1.80 4.62 -8.86
C PRO A 164 1.31 3.75 -10.03
N VAL A 165 0.01 3.83 -10.32
CA VAL A 165 -0.62 3.12 -11.45
C VAL A 165 0.10 3.35 -12.77
N THR A 166 0.63 4.56 -12.99
CA THR A 166 1.40 4.91 -14.20
C THR A 166 2.70 4.12 -14.37
N SER A 167 3.25 3.57 -13.29
CA SER A 167 4.49 2.79 -13.30
C SER A 167 4.24 1.28 -13.24
N VAL A 168 3.00 0.83 -12.98
CA VAL A 168 2.71 -0.59 -12.71
C VAL A 168 3.16 -1.52 -13.82
N ASN A 169 2.93 -1.15 -15.09
CA ASN A 169 3.30 -2.01 -16.22
C ASN A 169 4.81 -2.26 -16.29
N LYS A 170 5.63 -1.27 -15.91
CA LYS A 170 7.09 -1.41 -15.87
C LYS A 170 7.51 -2.36 -14.74
N TYR A 171 6.97 -2.16 -13.54
CA TYR A 171 7.25 -3.01 -12.39
C TYR A 171 6.69 -4.43 -12.53
N LYS A 172 5.56 -4.59 -13.24
CA LYS A 172 5.00 -5.89 -13.62
C LYS A 172 5.96 -6.68 -14.48
N LYS A 173 6.50 -6.08 -15.55
CA LYS A 173 7.49 -6.75 -16.41
C LYS A 173 8.71 -7.21 -15.61
N PHE A 174 9.23 -6.32 -14.77
CA PHE A 174 10.34 -6.65 -13.88
C PHE A 174 9.99 -7.82 -12.94
N ALA A 175 8.85 -7.75 -12.25
CA ALA A 175 8.40 -8.79 -11.31
C ALA A 175 8.20 -10.16 -11.98
N LEU A 176 7.57 -10.19 -13.16
CA LEU A 176 7.35 -11.42 -13.91
C LEU A 176 8.67 -12.02 -14.39
N ASN A 177 9.58 -11.19 -14.88
CA ASN A 177 10.90 -11.64 -15.32
C ASN A 177 11.69 -12.29 -14.16
N ILE A 178 11.75 -11.63 -12.99
CA ILE A 178 12.47 -12.21 -11.85
C ILE A 178 11.80 -13.48 -11.31
N LEU A 179 10.47 -13.60 -11.42
CA LEU A 179 9.74 -14.84 -11.12
C LEU A 179 10.02 -15.96 -12.13
N GLY A 180 10.49 -15.64 -13.35
CA GLY A 180 10.61 -16.61 -14.44
C GLY A 180 9.34 -16.81 -15.27
N LEU A 181 8.39 -15.89 -15.17
CA LEU A 181 7.17 -15.87 -16.00
C LEU A 181 7.35 -15.00 -17.24
N ASN A 182 6.60 -15.32 -18.29
CA ASN A 182 6.55 -14.50 -19.50
C ASN A 182 5.96 -13.11 -19.17
N GLU A 183 6.56 -12.03 -19.67
CA GLU A 183 6.04 -10.66 -19.48
C GLU A 183 4.60 -10.46 -20.00
N LYS A 184 4.16 -11.32 -20.92
CA LYS A 184 2.82 -11.30 -21.51
C LYS A 184 1.81 -12.19 -20.78
N VAL A 185 2.19 -12.81 -19.65
CA VAL A 185 1.25 -13.62 -18.87
C VAL A 185 0.05 -12.76 -18.48
N GLU A 186 -1.13 -13.34 -18.68
CA GLU A 186 -2.36 -12.69 -18.27
C GLU A 186 -2.45 -12.71 -16.74
N CYS A 187 -2.88 -11.59 -16.16
CA CYS A 187 -3.10 -11.50 -14.72
C CYS A 187 -4.47 -10.92 -14.41
N ALA A 188 -5.17 -11.52 -13.46
CA ALA A 188 -6.36 -10.96 -12.87
C ALA A 188 -5.98 -9.87 -11.87
N ARG A 189 -6.46 -8.64 -12.06
CA ARG A 189 -6.24 -7.52 -11.14
C ARG A 189 -7.27 -7.57 -10.00
N LEU A 190 -6.85 -8.01 -8.83
CA LEU A 190 -7.75 -8.15 -7.66
C LEU A 190 -8.19 -6.80 -7.09
N THR A 191 -7.40 -5.75 -7.30
CA THR A 191 -7.73 -4.39 -6.87
C THR A 191 -8.72 -3.67 -7.80
N LYS A 192 -9.12 -4.30 -8.92
CA LYS A 192 -10.18 -3.82 -9.80
C LYS A 192 -11.54 -4.26 -9.26
N LEU A 193 -12.01 -3.50 -8.26
CA LEU A 193 -13.24 -3.80 -7.54
C LEU A 193 -14.49 -3.24 -8.25
N THR A 194 -15.60 -3.96 -8.14
CA THR A 194 -16.93 -3.39 -8.39
C THR A 194 -17.37 -2.51 -7.22
N PRO A 195 -18.38 -1.63 -7.37
CA PRO A 195 -18.94 -0.90 -6.23
C PRO A 195 -19.40 -1.79 -5.07
N ALA A 196 -19.95 -2.97 -5.37
CA ALA A 196 -20.37 -3.94 -4.36
C ALA A 196 -19.17 -4.57 -3.64
N ASP A 197 -18.12 -4.96 -4.37
CA ASP A 197 -16.90 -5.50 -3.79
C ASP A 197 -16.20 -4.44 -2.91
N ALA A 198 -16.13 -3.19 -3.36
CA ALA A 198 -15.56 -2.10 -2.57
C ALA A 198 -16.31 -1.89 -1.25
N ARG A 199 -17.65 -2.05 -1.25
CA ARG A 199 -18.47 -1.97 -0.03
C ARG A 199 -18.16 -3.13 0.93
N LYS A 200 -18.07 -4.36 0.42
CA LYS A 200 -17.66 -5.52 1.23
C LYS A 200 -16.26 -5.35 1.84
N VAL A 201 -15.32 -4.79 1.08
CA VAL A 201 -13.97 -4.46 1.59
C VAL A 201 -14.06 -3.45 2.74
N LYS A 202 -14.82 -2.36 2.57
CA LYS A 202 -15.09 -1.37 3.64
C LYS A 202 -15.66 -2.03 4.89
N GLU A 203 -16.64 -2.92 4.75
CA GLU A 203 -17.30 -3.64 5.84
C GLU A 203 -16.33 -4.57 6.58
N ASN A 204 -15.54 -5.37 5.85
CA ASN A 204 -14.51 -6.24 6.44
C ASN A 204 -13.48 -5.44 7.25
N LEU A 205 -13.12 -4.25 6.77
CA LEU A 205 -12.20 -3.33 7.43
C LEU A 205 -12.85 -2.52 8.57
N LYS A 206 -14.17 -2.62 8.75
CA LYS A 206 -14.95 -1.77 9.66
C LYS A 206 -14.70 -0.27 9.42
N GLY A 207 -14.49 0.11 8.16
CA GLY A 207 -14.24 1.48 7.74
C GLY A 207 -15.52 2.25 7.43
N SER A 208 -15.35 3.53 7.11
CA SER A 208 -16.42 4.40 6.61
C SER A 208 -16.01 5.07 5.30
N TYR A 209 -16.95 5.34 4.40
CA TYR A 209 -16.69 6.16 3.24
C TYR A 209 -16.73 7.64 3.60
N THR A 210 -15.65 8.32 3.25
CA THR A 210 -15.47 9.76 3.50
C THR A 210 -15.58 10.58 2.23
N SER A 211 -15.44 9.93 1.07
CA SER A 211 -15.65 10.56 -0.21
C SER A 211 -16.12 9.54 -1.24
N GLU A 212 -16.96 9.97 -2.17
CA GLU A 212 -17.39 9.22 -3.35
C GLU A 212 -17.37 10.17 -4.55
N GLN A 213 -16.68 9.78 -5.62
CA GLN A 213 -16.62 10.52 -6.86
C GLN A 213 -17.42 9.80 -7.94
N ILE A 214 -18.34 10.53 -8.57
CA ILE A 214 -19.15 10.06 -9.70
C ILE A 214 -18.74 10.76 -10.98
N SER A 215 -18.72 10.01 -12.08
CA SER A 215 -18.56 10.56 -13.42
C SER A 215 -19.87 11.17 -13.87
N ILE A 216 -19.80 12.34 -14.49
CA ILE A 216 -20.93 12.94 -15.20
C ILE A 216 -20.57 13.05 -16.69
N PRO A 217 -21.54 13.30 -17.58
CA PRO A 217 -21.27 13.41 -19.01
C PRO A 217 -20.12 14.39 -19.32
N PHE A 218 -19.38 14.10 -20.40
CA PHE A 218 -18.09 14.73 -20.76
C PHE A 218 -18.05 16.26 -20.73
N SER A 219 -19.19 16.94 -20.85
CA SER A 219 -19.29 18.40 -20.81
C SER A 219 -19.10 19.03 -19.43
N VAL A 220 -19.23 18.26 -18.34
CA VAL A 220 -19.28 18.81 -16.96
C VAL A 220 -18.21 18.21 -16.03
N GLY A 221 -17.65 17.03 -16.35
CA GLY A 221 -16.52 16.43 -15.62
C GLY A 221 -16.93 15.39 -14.57
N SER A 222 -16.85 15.72 -13.29
CA SER A 222 -17.19 14.79 -12.18
C SER A 222 -17.70 15.54 -10.95
N ILE A 223 -18.54 14.88 -10.14
CA ILE A 223 -18.97 15.39 -8.82
C ILE A 223 -18.30 14.55 -7.75
N THR A 224 -17.69 15.21 -6.77
CA THR A 224 -17.12 14.56 -5.59
C THR A 224 -17.95 14.92 -4.37
N PHE A 225 -18.58 13.91 -3.78
CA PHE A 225 -19.19 14.03 -2.47
C PHE A 225 -18.11 13.79 -1.41
N THR A 226 -18.07 14.63 -0.39
CA THR A 226 -17.12 14.53 0.71
C THR A 226 -17.87 14.70 2.01
N ARG A 227 -17.60 13.83 3.00
CA ARG A 227 -18.19 13.98 4.33
C ARG A 227 -17.69 15.27 4.97
N GLY A 228 -18.54 15.92 5.74
CA GLY A 228 -18.14 17.03 6.61
C GLY A 228 -17.25 16.58 7.77
N LYS A 229 -17.14 17.40 8.81
CA LYS A 229 -16.38 17.05 10.03
C LYS A 229 -17.05 15.95 10.88
N SER A 230 -18.24 15.48 10.51
CA SER A 230 -18.98 14.44 11.21
C SER A 230 -18.43 13.03 10.92
N SER A 231 -18.71 12.08 11.81
CA SER A 231 -18.37 10.65 11.67
C SER A 231 -19.35 9.86 10.78
N VAL A 232 -20.02 10.54 9.84
CA VAL A 232 -21.03 9.92 8.97
C VAL A 232 -20.35 9.13 7.86
N ASP A 233 -20.83 7.89 7.64
CA ASP A 233 -20.47 7.07 6.48
C ASP A 233 -21.35 7.46 5.29
N LEU A 234 -20.74 7.99 4.23
CA LEU A 234 -21.46 8.42 3.02
C LEU A 234 -22.22 7.29 2.33
N ASP A 235 -21.81 6.03 2.52
CA ASP A 235 -22.48 4.89 1.86
C ASP A 235 -23.90 4.64 2.36
N ILE A 236 -24.18 5.04 3.61
CA ILE A 236 -25.47 4.83 4.29
C ILE A 236 -26.13 6.15 4.72
N ASP A 237 -25.54 7.30 4.36
CA ASP A 237 -26.09 8.62 4.69
C ASP A 237 -27.42 8.85 3.95
N PRO A 238 -28.55 9.06 4.67
CA PRO A 238 -29.83 9.35 4.03
C PRO A 238 -29.80 10.60 3.14
N LEU A 239 -29.00 11.62 3.50
CA LEU A 239 -28.86 12.83 2.68
C LEU A 239 -28.17 12.54 1.36
N MET A 240 -27.19 11.62 1.36
CA MET A 240 -26.50 11.19 0.15
C MET A 240 -27.48 10.49 -0.81
N VAL A 241 -28.40 9.68 -0.29
CA VAL A 241 -29.47 9.05 -1.09
C VAL A 241 -30.38 10.11 -1.72
N ILE A 242 -30.82 11.10 -0.93
CA ILE A 242 -31.65 12.21 -1.41
C ILE A 242 -30.94 13.01 -2.50
N MET A 243 -29.65 13.33 -2.31
CA MET A 243 -28.86 14.07 -3.29
C MET A 243 -28.70 13.29 -4.60
N LYS A 244 -28.42 11.98 -4.53
CA LYS A 244 -28.30 11.13 -5.73
C LYS A 244 -29.63 11.03 -6.47
N GLN A 245 -30.74 10.91 -5.75
CA GLN A 245 -32.07 10.90 -6.37
C GLN A 245 -32.35 12.23 -7.10
N ALA A 246 -32.08 13.37 -6.45
CA ALA A 246 -32.29 14.69 -7.05
C ALA A 246 -31.43 14.90 -8.32
N LEU A 247 -30.21 14.35 -8.37
CA LEU A 247 -29.37 14.35 -9.56
C LEU A 247 -29.95 13.46 -10.67
N ASN A 248 -30.41 12.26 -10.33
CA ASN A 248 -31.06 11.36 -11.28
C ASN A 248 -32.33 12.00 -11.88
N ASP A 249 -33.11 12.73 -11.06
CA ASP A 249 -34.34 13.43 -11.50
C ASP A 249 -34.05 14.52 -12.55
N VAL A 250 -32.83 15.07 -12.60
CA VAL A 250 -32.35 16.00 -13.64
C VAL A 250 -31.48 15.33 -14.71
N ASN A 251 -31.59 14.01 -14.86
CA ASN A 251 -30.86 13.18 -15.83
C ASN A 251 -29.33 13.21 -15.67
N VAL A 252 -28.82 13.41 -14.45
CA VAL A 252 -27.40 13.26 -14.16
C VAL A 252 -27.18 11.86 -13.56
N PRO A 253 -26.48 10.94 -14.26
CA PRO A 253 -26.25 9.59 -13.76
C PRO A 253 -25.36 9.61 -12.51
N THR A 254 -25.70 8.78 -11.53
CA THR A 254 -25.01 8.68 -10.23
C THR A 254 -24.46 7.28 -9.93
N ASP A 255 -24.67 6.35 -10.85
CA ASP A 255 -24.22 4.95 -10.80
C ASP A 255 -22.79 4.76 -11.32
N ASP A 256 -22.31 5.65 -12.20
CA ASP A 256 -20.95 5.60 -12.72
C ASP A 256 -19.91 6.14 -11.71
N LYS A 257 -19.58 5.30 -10.73
CA LYS A 257 -18.59 5.63 -9.69
C LYS A 257 -17.16 5.55 -10.23
N LEU A 258 -16.38 6.61 -10.03
CA LEU A 258 -14.95 6.69 -10.38
C LEU A 258 -14.07 6.15 -9.27
N ASP A 259 -14.27 6.64 -8.05
CA ASP A 259 -13.52 6.24 -6.87
C ASP A 259 -14.31 6.46 -5.57
N VAL A 260 -13.87 5.77 -4.52
CA VAL A 260 -14.35 5.94 -3.14
C VAL A 260 -13.17 6.04 -2.19
N VAL A 261 -13.27 6.88 -1.17
CA VAL A 261 -12.26 7.01 -0.12
C VAL A 261 -12.78 6.35 1.14
N CYS A 262 -12.10 5.28 1.57
CA CYS A 262 -12.37 4.58 2.80
C CYS A 262 -11.42 5.08 3.90
N LYS A 263 -11.96 5.33 5.09
CA LYS A 263 -11.19 5.73 6.28
C LYS A 263 -11.46 4.79 7.44
N LEU A 264 -10.38 4.43 8.13
CA LEU A 264 -10.40 3.73 9.41
C LEU A 264 -9.89 4.70 10.46
N ASP A 265 -10.80 5.27 11.24
CA ASP A 265 -10.49 6.27 12.28
C ASP A 265 -9.86 5.61 13.54
N ASP A 266 -10.19 4.35 13.83
CA ASP A 266 -9.82 3.67 15.08
C ASP A 266 -8.85 2.49 14.87
N PHE A 267 -8.03 2.53 13.81
CA PHE A 267 -7.05 1.47 13.59
C PHE A 267 -5.92 1.58 14.63
N ILE A 268 -5.69 0.49 15.36
CA ILE A 268 -4.70 0.39 16.43
C ILE A 268 -3.76 -0.77 16.11
N ASP A 269 -2.45 -0.51 16.13
CA ASP A 269 -1.45 -1.55 15.99
C ASP A 269 -1.57 -2.58 17.14
N GLN A 270 -1.70 -3.86 16.79
CA GLN A 270 -2.04 -4.88 17.78
C GLN A 270 -0.94 -5.11 18.82
N ARG A 271 0.33 -4.88 18.46
CA ARG A 271 1.48 -5.11 19.36
C ARG A 271 1.75 -3.89 20.24
N THR A 272 1.93 -2.74 19.62
CA THR A 272 2.38 -1.51 20.29
C THR A 272 1.24 -0.66 20.83
N LYS A 273 0.00 -0.94 20.39
CA LYS A 273 -1.21 -0.17 20.70
C LYS A 273 -1.17 1.29 20.22
N VAL A 274 -0.27 1.60 19.30
CA VAL A 274 -0.19 2.90 18.64
C VAL A 274 -1.39 3.06 17.72
N GLU A 275 -2.12 4.16 17.86
CA GLU A 275 -3.23 4.52 16.98
C GLU A 275 -2.68 5.05 15.66
N LEU A 276 -3.09 4.43 14.56
CA LEU A 276 -2.64 4.70 13.20
C LEU A 276 -3.85 4.89 12.28
N PRO A 277 -4.66 5.95 12.48
CA PRO A 277 -5.77 6.23 11.59
C PRO A 277 -5.27 6.44 10.17
N PHE A 278 -5.90 5.80 9.21
CA PHE A 278 -5.50 5.88 7.80
C PHE A 278 -6.70 6.00 6.88
N SER A 279 -6.45 6.52 5.69
CA SER A 279 -7.42 6.56 4.61
C SER A 279 -6.79 6.15 3.29
N PHE A 280 -7.59 5.49 2.46
CA PHE A 280 -7.18 5.07 1.14
C PHE A 280 -8.32 5.24 0.14
N GLU A 281 -7.95 5.61 -1.07
CA GLU A 281 -8.83 5.69 -2.22
C GLU A 281 -8.80 4.38 -2.99
N ILE A 282 -9.97 3.90 -3.39
CA ILE A 282 -10.15 2.79 -4.31
C ILE A 282 -10.63 3.38 -5.64
N ASN A 283 -9.78 3.36 -6.66
CA ASN A 283 -10.18 3.79 -7.99
C ASN A 283 -10.85 2.64 -8.75
N LEU A 284 -12.18 2.70 -8.86
CA LEU A 284 -13.00 1.64 -9.45
C LEU A 284 -12.77 1.50 -10.97
N LYS A 285 -12.25 2.53 -11.64
CA LYS A 285 -11.97 2.52 -13.10
C LYS A 285 -10.60 1.94 -13.45
N SER A 286 -9.54 2.34 -12.77
CA SER A 286 -8.18 1.84 -13.02
C SER A 286 -7.84 0.57 -12.23
N GLY A 287 -8.55 0.33 -11.12
CA GLY A 287 -8.23 -0.72 -10.16
C GLY A 287 -6.96 -0.42 -9.34
N GLY A 288 -6.55 0.84 -9.23
CA GLY A 288 -5.47 1.26 -8.34
C GLY A 288 -6.01 1.68 -6.97
N LEU A 289 -5.29 1.36 -5.91
CA LEU A 289 -5.50 1.96 -4.59
C LEU A 289 -4.47 3.05 -4.34
N LYS A 290 -4.84 4.07 -3.57
CA LYS A 290 -3.93 5.15 -3.14
C LYS A 290 -4.15 5.50 -1.68
N PHE A 291 -3.14 5.33 -0.85
CA PHE A 291 -3.16 5.84 0.53
C PHE A 291 -3.08 7.38 0.50
N LYS A 292 -4.04 8.06 1.15
CA LYS A 292 -4.23 9.52 1.03
C LYS A 292 -3.57 10.32 2.15
N SER A 293 -3.41 9.73 3.33
CA SER A 293 -2.91 10.44 4.50
C SER A 293 -2.37 9.51 5.57
N GLY A 294 -1.34 9.96 6.28
CA GLY A 294 -0.83 9.32 7.48
C GLY A 294 0.43 8.48 7.25
N THR A 295 1.06 8.11 8.36
CA THR A 295 2.09 7.08 8.36
C THR A 295 1.42 5.74 8.14
N ILE A 296 1.77 5.06 7.04
CA ILE A 296 1.21 3.76 6.70
C ILE A 296 2.22 2.69 7.12
N THR A 297 1.82 1.80 8.03
CA THR A 297 2.62 0.65 8.46
C THR A 297 2.32 -0.58 7.61
N GLN A 298 3.20 -1.58 7.68
CA GLN A 298 3.05 -2.83 6.95
C GLN A 298 1.74 -3.51 7.34
N GLY A 299 1.44 -3.58 8.65
CA GLY A 299 0.18 -4.10 9.15
C GLY A 299 -1.07 -3.35 8.66
N THR A 300 -0.98 -2.03 8.39
CA THR A 300 -2.07 -1.30 7.73
C THR A 300 -2.27 -1.78 6.29
N ILE A 301 -1.19 -1.97 5.55
CA ILE A 301 -1.26 -2.47 4.16
C ILE A 301 -1.79 -3.89 4.16
N ASP A 302 -1.26 -4.78 5.00
CA ASP A 302 -1.68 -6.18 5.11
C ASP A 302 -3.16 -6.27 5.43
N HIS A 303 -3.66 -5.46 6.36
CA HIS A 303 -5.08 -5.43 6.69
C HIS A 303 -5.96 -5.09 5.48
N VAL A 304 -5.54 -4.12 4.66
CA VAL A 304 -6.24 -3.75 3.41
C VAL A 304 -6.13 -4.85 2.35
N VAL A 305 -4.93 -5.41 2.17
CA VAL A 305 -4.64 -6.47 1.20
C VAL A 305 -5.47 -7.72 1.50
N GLU A 306 -5.48 -8.18 2.75
CA GLU A 306 -6.27 -9.31 3.23
C GLU A 306 -7.76 -9.12 2.94
N ALA A 307 -8.30 -7.93 3.22
CA ALA A 307 -9.69 -7.62 2.94
C ALA A 307 -10.00 -7.67 1.43
N ILE A 308 -9.09 -7.19 0.58
CA ILE A 308 -9.23 -7.25 -0.88
C ILE A 308 -9.15 -8.68 -1.38
N ILE A 309 -8.15 -9.47 -0.94
CA ILE A 309 -8.00 -10.87 -1.34
C ILE A 309 -9.24 -11.68 -0.94
N LYS A 310 -9.74 -11.46 0.29
CA LYS A 310 -10.95 -12.13 0.76
C LYS A 310 -12.13 -11.86 -0.18
N VAL A 311 -12.44 -10.59 -0.45
CA VAL A 311 -13.61 -10.22 -1.25
C VAL A 311 -13.45 -10.52 -2.74
N ALA A 312 -12.31 -10.15 -3.31
CA ALA A 312 -12.09 -10.18 -4.76
C ALA A 312 -11.67 -11.56 -5.27
N PHE A 313 -11.23 -12.46 -4.38
CA PHE A 313 -10.73 -13.78 -4.75
C PHE A 313 -11.38 -14.91 -3.96
N LEU A 314 -11.21 -14.96 -2.63
CA LEU A 314 -11.65 -16.11 -1.83
C LEU A 314 -13.18 -16.28 -1.82
N ASP A 315 -13.93 -15.22 -1.54
CA ASP A 315 -15.40 -15.24 -1.51
C ASP A 315 -15.96 -15.63 -2.88
N LYS A 316 -15.38 -15.09 -3.97
CA LYS A 316 -15.80 -15.44 -5.34
C LYS A 316 -15.54 -16.91 -5.67
N GLN A 317 -14.42 -17.48 -5.22
CA GLN A 317 -14.17 -18.91 -5.40
C GLN A 317 -15.19 -19.77 -4.66
N GLN A 318 -15.57 -19.39 -3.44
CA GLN A 318 -16.59 -20.09 -2.67
C GLN A 318 -17.96 -20.02 -3.34
N ASP A 319 -18.36 -18.85 -3.85
CA ASP A 319 -19.63 -18.67 -4.57
C ASP A 319 -19.69 -19.55 -5.83
N LEU A 320 -18.59 -19.63 -6.59
CA LEU A 320 -18.51 -20.54 -7.75
C LEU A 320 -18.62 -22.01 -7.32
N ALA A 321 -17.93 -22.42 -6.26
CA ALA A 321 -17.97 -23.79 -5.76
C ALA A 321 -19.35 -24.19 -5.22
N ALA A 322 -20.11 -23.25 -4.65
CA ALA A 322 -21.46 -23.47 -4.16
C ALA A 322 -22.53 -23.54 -5.27
N THR A 323 -22.19 -23.14 -6.49
CA THR A 323 -23.09 -23.13 -7.65
C THR A 323 -22.97 -24.41 -8.50
N ILE A 324 -22.00 -25.27 -8.19
CA ILE A 324 -21.73 -26.58 -8.84
C ILE A 324 -22.31 -27.70 -7.97
#